data_AF-A0A4Q3YSB7-F1
#
_entry.id   AF-A0A4Q3YSB7-F1
#
_cell.length_a   1.000
_cell.length_b   1.000
_cell.length_c   1.000
_cell.angle_alpha   90.00
_cell.angle_beta   90.00
_cell.angle_gamma   90.00
#
_symmetry.space_group_name_H-M   'P 1'
#
loop_
_entity.id
_entity.type
_entity.pdbx_description
1 polymer ?
#
loop_
_entity_poly.entity_id
_entity_poly.type
_entity_poly.pdbx_seq_one_letter_code
_entity_poly.pdbx_strand_id
1 'polypeptide(L)'
;MTRVLLLPRLNELGVMQIIDDVGSEVPTVKEVLDILDEHSSFLWFAPSGGSVSAESAVDIAREIRQIAERHGFPESSDQKSRSAFDAEVTTWLGDQDILSTGEALRDDVWAFLSSALLADVVSWRFPDRNLERFRGGVRNAFQRLWIRGVTLDLGPGSVDRWQLVHALSEDAMVQIFERASLAGDRKLARAIASAWMVTSGRIGRGRMEEVMRAATKMVRLRNEIIDLGELEQSVLTREIEKIFFRVAGVTDDLPASRPFATAES
;
A
#
# COMPACT_ATOMS: atom_id res chain seq x y z
N MET A 1 7.99 -9.18 27.16
CA MET A 1 8.45 -8.93 25.79
C MET A 1 7.66 -9.84 24.87
N THR A 2 6.81 -9.29 24.00
CA THR A 2 6.13 -10.07 22.96
C THR A 2 7.19 -10.64 22.02
N ARG A 3 7.17 -11.95 21.79
CA ARG A 3 8.17 -12.63 20.97
C ARG A 3 7.96 -12.21 19.51
N VAL A 4 8.97 -11.61 18.88
CA VAL A 4 8.88 -11.19 17.47
C VAL A 4 8.80 -12.44 16.59
N LEU A 5 7.77 -12.51 15.74
CA LEU A 5 7.64 -13.55 14.73
C LEU A 5 8.43 -13.15 13.49
N LEU A 6 9.29 -14.03 13.01
CA LEU A 6 10.12 -13.84 11.82
C LEU A 6 9.41 -14.42 10.62
N LEU A 7 9.20 -13.59 9.61
CA LEU A 7 8.57 -14.01 8.37
C LEU A 7 9.63 -14.54 7.39
N PRO A 8 9.28 -15.50 6.52
CA PRO A 8 10.20 -15.98 5.50
C PRO A 8 10.53 -14.88 4.50
N ARG A 9 11.78 -14.87 4.03
CA ARG A 9 12.33 -13.87 3.12
C ARG A 9 12.89 -14.52 1.88
N LEU A 10 12.65 -13.90 0.74
CA LEU A 10 13.12 -14.35 -0.56
C LEU A 10 14.07 -13.31 -1.15
N ASN A 11 15.27 -13.74 -1.52
CA ASN A 11 16.23 -12.85 -2.16
C ASN A 11 15.88 -12.59 -3.64
N GLU A 12 16.52 -11.59 -4.24
CA GLU A 12 16.22 -11.16 -5.61
C GLU A 12 16.47 -12.26 -6.66
N LEU A 13 17.49 -13.09 -6.47
CA LEU A 13 17.79 -14.21 -7.37
C LEU A 13 16.68 -15.26 -7.34
N GLY A 14 16.15 -15.58 -6.16
CA GLY A 14 15.03 -16.49 -6.02
C GLY A 14 13.77 -15.98 -6.72
N VAL A 15 13.48 -14.67 -6.63
CA VAL A 15 12.37 -14.06 -7.39
C VAL A 15 12.57 -14.25 -8.89
N MET A 16 13.76 -13.95 -9.41
CA MET A 16 14.04 -14.10 -10.84
C MET A 16 13.90 -15.55 -11.30
N GLN A 17 14.49 -16.49 -10.55
CA GLN A 17 14.42 -17.93 -10.86
C GLN A 17 12.98 -18.43 -10.93
N ILE A 18 12.16 -18.10 -9.92
CA ILE A 18 10.75 -18.48 -9.89
C ILE A 18 10.00 -17.95 -11.11
N ILE A 19 10.20 -16.68 -11.46
CA ILE A 19 9.45 -16.06 -12.56
C ILE A 19 9.91 -16.60 -13.91
N ASP A 20 11.21 -16.87 -14.08
CA ASP A 20 11.78 -17.43 -15.31
C ASP A 20 11.34 -18.89 -15.53
N ASP A 21 11.40 -19.74 -14.48
CA ASP A 21 11.08 -21.17 -14.57
C ASP A 21 9.60 -21.44 -14.84
N VAL A 22 8.73 -20.62 -14.26
CA VAL A 22 7.28 -20.69 -14.47
C VAL A 22 6.89 -20.24 -15.89
N GLY A 23 7.77 -19.52 -16.58
CA GLY A 23 7.55 -19.07 -17.95
C GLY A 23 6.30 -18.21 -18.06
N SER A 24 5.42 -18.49 -19.03
CA SER A 24 4.18 -17.73 -19.28
C SER A 24 2.94 -18.23 -18.52
N GLU A 25 3.01 -19.38 -17.85
CA GLU A 25 1.86 -19.95 -17.14
C GLU A 25 1.69 -19.32 -15.74
N VAL A 26 0.50 -19.44 -15.16
CA VAL A 26 0.27 -18.97 -13.79
C VAL A 26 0.85 -20.02 -12.84
N PRO A 27 1.84 -19.66 -12.00
CA PRO A 27 2.46 -20.64 -11.11
C PRO A 27 1.49 -21.14 -10.06
N THR A 28 1.56 -22.43 -9.77
CA THR A 28 0.99 -22.97 -8.54
C THR A 28 1.95 -22.77 -7.38
N VAL A 29 1.42 -22.61 -6.17
CA VAL A 29 2.24 -22.53 -4.94
C VAL A 29 3.16 -23.73 -4.81
N LYS A 30 2.69 -24.91 -5.21
CA LYS A 30 3.48 -26.15 -5.12
C LYS A 30 4.72 -26.07 -5.99
N GLU A 31 4.59 -25.70 -7.27
CA GLU A 31 5.74 -25.57 -8.18
C GLU A 31 6.78 -24.60 -7.64
N VAL A 32 6.33 -23.48 -7.07
CA VAL A 32 7.26 -22.50 -6.51
C VAL A 32 7.97 -23.04 -5.25
N LEU A 33 7.27 -23.77 -4.39
CA LEU A 33 7.88 -24.40 -3.22
C LEU A 33 8.88 -25.50 -3.63
N ASP A 34 8.58 -26.26 -4.68
CA ASP A 34 9.50 -27.28 -5.23
C ASP A 34 10.80 -26.60 -5.72
N ILE A 35 10.72 -25.46 -6.42
CA ILE A 35 11.88 -24.65 -6.83
C ILE A 35 12.69 -24.16 -5.61
N LEU A 36 12.01 -23.71 -4.55
CA LEU A 36 12.67 -23.20 -3.35
C LEU A 36 13.36 -24.32 -2.54
N ASP A 37 12.81 -25.54 -2.56
CA ASP A 37 13.43 -26.70 -1.92
C ASP A 37 14.71 -27.12 -2.67
N GLU A 38 14.70 -27.07 -4.01
CA GLU A 38 15.90 -27.31 -4.84
C GLU A 38 16.96 -26.21 -4.64
N HIS A 39 16.53 -24.98 -4.34
CA HIS A 39 17.39 -23.82 -4.16
C HIS A 39 17.26 -23.17 -2.77
N SER A 40 17.42 -23.97 -1.71
CA SER A 40 17.26 -23.52 -0.32
C SER A 40 18.03 -22.26 0.09
N SER A 41 19.12 -21.91 -0.62
CA SER A 41 19.86 -20.65 -0.41
C SER A 41 19.07 -19.37 -0.72
N PHE A 42 17.93 -19.46 -1.41
CA PHE A 42 17.08 -18.31 -1.74
C PHE A 42 16.18 -17.89 -0.58
N LEU A 43 15.81 -18.84 0.29
CA LEU A 43 14.92 -18.66 1.42
C LEU A 43 15.71 -18.44 2.71
N TRP A 44 15.38 -17.41 3.47
CA TRP A 44 16.04 -17.13 4.74
C TRP A 44 15.16 -16.41 5.75
N PHE A 45 15.65 -16.28 6.99
CA PHE A 45 14.98 -15.58 8.09
C PHE A 45 15.95 -14.59 8.75
N ALA A 46 15.42 -13.51 9.32
CA ALA A 46 16.22 -12.49 9.97
C ALA A 46 17.07 -13.09 11.13
N PRO A 47 18.37 -12.74 11.26
CA PRO A 47 19.20 -13.18 12.38
C PRO A 47 18.96 -12.30 13.64
N SER A 48 17.69 -12.04 13.99
CA SER A 48 17.30 -11.06 15.02
C SER A 48 16.76 -11.68 16.32
N GLY A 49 16.88 -13.01 16.50
CA GLY A 49 16.51 -13.71 17.73
C GLY A 49 15.00 -13.88 17.98
N GLY A 50 14.18 -13.70 16.94
CA GLY A 50 12.73 -13.98 16.97
C GLY A 50 12.39 -15.48 16.79
N SER A 51 11.09 -15.78 16.76
CA SER A 51 10.57 -17.11 16.39
C SER A 51 10.24 -17.15 14.92
N VAL A 52 10.75 -18.14 14.20
CA VAL A 52 10.31 -18.42 12.82
C VAL A 52 8.81 -18.70 12.80
N SER A 53 8.09 -18.04 11.88
CA SER A 53 6.64 -18.22 11.69
C SER A 53 6.29 -18.32 10.22
N ALA A 54 6.63 -19.43 9.57
CA ALA A 54 6.22 -19.70 8.20
C ALA A 54 4.69 -19.82 8.07
N GLU A 55 4.02 -20.37 9.10
CA GLU A 55 2.57 -20.49 9.17
C GLU A 55 1.87 -19.15 9.02
N SER A 56 2.39 -18.09 9.65
CA SER A 56 1.83 -16.75 9.51
C SER A 56 1.84 -16.22 8.07
N ALA A 57 2.89 -16.49 7.31
CA ALA A 57 2.94 -16.10 5.89
C ALA A 57 1.91 -16.89 5.06
N VAL A 58 1.71 -18.17 5.38
CA VAL A 58 0.68 -19.01 4.77
C VAL A 58 -0.72 -18.51 5.10
N ASP A 59 -0.97 -18.11 6.34
CA ASP A 59 -2.26 -17.55 6.77
C ASP A 59 -2.55 -16.23 6.05
N ILE A 60 -1.56 -15.34 5.95
CA ILE A 60 -1.68 -14.09 5.17
C ILE A 60 -2.04 -14.40 3.71
N ALA A 61 -1.34 -15.36 3.10
CA ALA A 61 -1.63 -15.74 1.73
C ALA A 61 -3.02 -16.38 1.56
N ARG A 62 -3.46 -17.18 2.54
CA ARG A 62 -4.81 -17.76 2.53
C ARG A 62 -5.88 -16.68 2.54
N GLU A 63 -5.76 -15.69 3.43
CA GLU A 63 -6.73 -14.60 3.53
C GLU A 63 -6.76 -13.73 2.27
N ILE A 64 -5.59 -13.40 1.69
CA ILE A 64 -5.54 -12.65 0.43
C ILE A 64 -6.21 -13.42 -0.72
N ARG A 65 -6.03 -14.74 -0.82
CA ARG A 65 -6.74 -15.55 -1.82
C ARG A 65 -8.25 -15.56 -1.61
N GLN A 66 -8.71 -15.69 -0.37
CA GLN A 66 -10.15 -15.60 -0.07
C GLN A 66 -10.72 -14.21 -0.45
N ILE A 67 -9.98 -13.13 -0.22
CA ILE A 67 -10.39 -11.78 -0.68
C ILE A 67 -10.44 -11.77 -2.22
N ALA A 68 -9.43 -12.33 -2.90
CA ALA A 68 -9.39 -12.39 -4.36
C ALA A 68 -10.63 -13.11 -4.95
N GLU A 69 -10.98 -14.28 -4.39
CA GLU A 69 -12.15 -15.05 -4.79
C GLU A 69 -13.46 -14.26 -4.59
N ARG A 70 -13.61 -13.55 -3.46
CA ARG A 70 -14.79 -12.69 -3.20
C ARG A 70 -14.95 -11.57 -4.24
N HIS A 71 -13.86 -11.08 -4.81
CA HIS A 71 -13.86 -10.04 -5.85
C HIS A 71 -13.88 -10.62 -7.27
N GLY A 72 -14.00 -11.94 -7.40
CA GLY A 72 -14.23 -12.65 -8.66
C GLY A 72 -12.96 -13.08 -9.38
N PHE A 73 -11.78 -13.05 -8.75
CA PHE A 73 -10.60 -13.68 -9.33
C PHE A 73 -10.69 -15.21 -9.24
N PRO A 74 -10.19 -15.97 -10.23
CA PRO A 74 -9.51 -15.50 -11.44
C PRO A 74 -10.42 -15.07 -12.61
N GLU A 75 -11.73 -15.29 -12.55
CA GLU A 75 -12.64 -15.14 -13.70
C GLU A 75 -12.90 -13.68 -14.11
N SER A 76 -12.86 -12.75 -13.16
CA SER A 76 -13.06 -11.32 -13.35
C SER A 76 -11.73 -10.58 -13.30
N SER A 77 -11.48 -9.79 -14.35
CA SER A 77 -10.32 -8.91 -14.45
C SER A 77 -10.73 -7.46 -14.74
N ASP A 78 -11.99 -7.11 -14.50
CA ASP A 78 -12.47 -5.75 -14.72
C ASP A 78 -11.87 -4.77 -13.68
N GLN A 79 -11.87 -3.49 -14.04
CA GLN A 79 -11.27 -2.45 -13.22
C GLN A 79 -11.98 -2.29 -11.86
N LYS A 80 -13.28 -2.59 -11.79
CA LYS A 80 -14.07 -2.44 -10.56
C LYS A 80 -13.72 -3.53 -9.55
N SER A 81 -13.68 -4.81 -9.98
CA SER A 81 -13.22 -5.94 -9.18
C SER A 81 -11.80 -5.71 -8.67
N ARG A 82 -10.89 -5.26 -9.54
CA ARG A 82 -9.49 -4.95 -9.16
C ARG A 82 -9.39 -3.85 -8.11
N SER A 83 -10.14 -2.76 -8.26
CA SER A 83 -10.13 -1.66 -7.29
C SER A 83 -10.79 -2.05 -5.96
N ALA A 84 -11.85 -2.85 -5.98
CA ALA A 84 -12.49 -3.34 -4.76
C ALA A 84 -11.59 -4.33 -3.99
N PHE A 85 -10.93 -5.25 -4.71
CA PHE A 85 -9.90 -6.13 -4.17
C PHE A 85 -8.75 -5.34 -3.52
N ASP A 86 -8.17 -4.38 -4.24
CA ASP A 86 -7.06 -3.58 -3.71
C ASP A 86 -7.48 -2.85 -2.42
N ALA A 87 -8.71 -2.33 -2.35
CA ALA A 87 -9.21 -1.64 -1.16
C ALA A 87 -9.38 -2.58 0.04
N GLU A 88 -9.98 -3.76 -0.15
CA GLU A 88 -10.19 -4.73 0.94
C GLU A 88 -8.86 -5.33 1.44
N VAL A 89 -7.93 -5.65 0.54
CA VAL A 89 -6.60 -6.10 0.93
C VAL A 89 -5.83 -5.00 1.66
N THR A 90 -5.97 -3.73 1.25
CA THR A 90 -5.34 -2.59 1.91
C THR A 90 -5.81 -2.43 3.36
N THR A 91 -7.14 -2.45 3.59
CA THR A 91 -7.69 -2.30 4.95
C THR A 91 -7.38 -3.51 5.82
N TRP A 92 -7.46 -4.72 5.26
CA TRP A 92 -7.13 -5.95 5.98
C TRP A 92 -5.65 -5.99 6.38
N LEU A 93 -4.71 -5.74 5.45
CA LEU A 93 -3.27 -5.72 5.74
C LEU A 93 -2.89 -4.64 6.77
N GLY A 94 -3.52 -3.47 6.70
CA GLY A 94 -3.30 -2.37 7.64
C GLY A 94 -3.73 -2.69 9.08
N ASP A 95 -4.58 -3.70 9.27
CA ASP A 95 -5.13 -4.10 10.58
C ASP A 95 -4.41 -5.31 11.20
N GLN A 96 -3.41 -5.89 10.53
CA GLN A 96 -2.74 -7.10 11.01
C GLN A 96 -1.60 -6.77 12.00
N ASP A 97 -1.78 -7.18 13.26
CA ASP A 97 -0.77 -7.00 14.31
C ASP A 97 0.60 -7.61 13.96
N ILE A 98 0.62 -8.74 13.26
CA ILE A 98 1.88 -9.37 12.85
C ILE A 98 2.70 -8.52 11.87
N LEU A 99 2.02 -7.67 11.10
CA LEU A 99 2.63 -6.73 10.15
C LEU A 99 2.93 -5.37 10.79
N SER A 100 2.72 -5.20 12.10
CA SER A 100 3.13 -4.00 12.85
C SER A 100 4.62 -3.99 13.22
N THR A 101 5.33 -5.09 12.95
CA THR A 101 6.75 -5.25 13.28
C THR A 101 7.68 -4.79 12.15
N GLY A 102 8.98 -4.67 12.46
CA GLY A 102 10.00 -4.32 11.48
C GLY A 102 10.20 -5.34 10.36
N GLU A 103 9.59 -6.53 10.43
CA GLU A 103 9.59 -7.52 9.34
C GLU A 103 8.83 -6.98 8.13
N ALA A 104 7.69 -6.32 8.33
CA ALA A 104 6.88 -5.77 7.24
C ALA A 104 7.55 -4.59 6.52
N LEU A 105 8.62 -4.02 7.07
CA LEU A 105 9.43 -2.99 6.39
C LEU A 105 10.46 -3.59 5.41
N ARG A 106 10.54 -4.92 5.29
CA ARG A 106 11.57 -5.58 4.50
C ARG A 106 11.00 -6.07 3.17
N ASP A 107 11.59 -5.57 2.09
CA ASP A 107 11.19 -5.89 0.72
C ASP A 107 11.23 -7.40 0.45
N ASP A 108 12.19 -8.12 1.04
CA ASP A 108 12.38 -9.56 0.88
C ASP A 108 11.23 -10.42 1.49
N VAL A 109 10.53 -9.92 2.51
CA VAL A 109 9.30 -10.55 3.06
C VAL A 109 8.17 -10.45 2.03
N TRP A 110 8.00 -9.28 1.42
CA TRP A 110 6.96 -9.07 0.42
C TRP A 110 7.29 -9.78 -0.89
N ALA A 111 8.57 -9.86 -1.26
CA ALA A 111 9.05 -10.67 -2.37
C ALA A 111 8.66 -12.14 -2.18
N PHE A 112 8.87 -12.69 -0.99
CA PHE A 112 8.43 -14.04 -0.65
C PHE A 112 6.92 -14.20 -0.78
N LEU A 113 6.13 -13.31 -0.16
CA LEU A 113 4.67 -13.40 -0.22
C LEU A 113 4.16 -13.37 -1.67
N SER A 114 4.61 -12.41 -2.47
CA SER A 114 4.12 -12.18 -3.83
C SER A 114 4.68 -13.14 -4.89
N SER A 115 5.88 -13.68 -4.69
CA SER A 115 6.53 -14.59 -5.66
C SER A 115 6.37 -16.05 -5.30
N ALA A 116 6.30 -16.39 -4.01
CA ALA A 116 6.22 -17.77 -3.56
C ALA A 116 4.80 -18.21 -3.22
N LEU A 117 4.08 -17.40 -2.43
CA LEU A 117 2.77 -17.80 -1.94
C LEU A 117 1.63 -17.27 -2.80
N LEU A 118 1.74 -16.08 -3.36
CA LEU A 118 0.62 -15.38 -4.03
C LEU A 118 0.91 -15.08 -5.50
N ALA A 119 1.83 -15.80 -6.14
CA ALA A 119 2.21 -15.54 -7.52
C ALA A 119 1.04 -15.77 -8.50
N ASP A 120 0.12 -16.65 -8.14
CA ASP A 120 -1.20 -16.81 -8.78
C ASP A 120 -2.01 -15.51 -8.73
N VAL A 121 -2.26 -14.98 -7.52
CA VAL A 121 -3.04 -13.75 -7.31
C VAL A 121 -2.40 -12.54 -7.98
N VAL A 122 -1.06 -12.42 -7.91
CA VAL A 122 -0.33 -11.36 -8.61
C VAL A 122 -0.55 -11.46 -10.11
N SER A 123 -0.47 -12.67 -10.68
CA SER A 123 -0.68 -12.90 -12.11
C SER A 123 -2.13 -12.61 -12.55
N TRP A 124 -3.13 -12.94 -11.73
CA TRP A 124 -4.52 -12.58 -12.01
C TRP A 124 -4.74 -11.06 -12.00
N ARG A 125 -4.13 -10.37 -11.02
CA ARG A 125 -4.26 -8.93 -10.84
C ARG A 125 -3.46 -8.12 -11.87
N PHE A 126 -2.32 -8.64 -12.31
CA PHE A 126 -1.37 -8.02 -13.25
C PHE A 126 -1.00 -9.00 -14.37
N PRO A 127 -1.83 -9.12 -15.43
CA PRO A 127 -1.62 -10.10 -16.49
C PRO A 127 -0.34 -9.90 -17.32
N ASP A 128 0.24 -8.69 -17.29
CA ASP A 128 1.54 -8.39 -17.91
C ASP A 128 2.72 -9.00 -17.14
N ARG A 129 2.47 -9.52 -15.93
CA ARG A 129 3.44 -10.20 -15.05
C ARG A 129 4.75 -9.42 -14.90
N ASN A 130 4.64 -8.10 -14.81
CA ASN A 130 5.79 -7.24 -14.61
C ASN A 130 6.53 -7.63 -13.33
N LEU A 131 7.84 -7.89 -13.46
CA LEU A 131 8.71 -8.34 -12.38
C LEU A 131 8.65 -7.44 -11.12
N GLU A 132 8.40 -6.14 -11.29
CA GLU A 132 8.25 -5.17 -10.19
C GLU A 132 7.01 -5.45 -9.30
N ARG A 133 6.05 -6.26 -9.75
CA ARG A 133 4.88 -6.69 -8.95
C ARG A 133 5.18 -7.87 -8.03
N PHE A 134 6.22 -8.63 -8.34
CA PHE A 134 6.69 -9.80 -7.59
C PHE A 134 7.90 -9.48 -6.70
N ARG A 135 8.79 -8.59 -7.15
CA ARG A 135 9.86 -8.08 -6.30
C ARG A 135 9.29 -7.24 -5.16
N GLY A 136 9.97 -7.25 -4.02
CA GLY A 136 9.68 -6.30 -2.95
C GLY A 136 9.96 -4.86 -3.38
N GLY A 137 9.41 -3.92 -2.63
CA GLY A 137 9.52 -2.48 -2.83
C GLY A 137 8.18 -1.79 -3.09
N VAL A 138 8.24 -0.51 -3.43
CA VAL A 138 7.06 0.38 -3.54
C VAL A 138 6.06 -0.02 -4.64
N ARG A 139 6.50 -0.85 -5.61
CA ARG A 139 5.67 -1.34 -6.72
C ARG A 139 5.16 -2.77 -6.53
N ASN A 140 5.64 -3.48 -5.51
CA ASN A 140 5.18 -4.82 -5.17
C ASN A 140 3.65 -4.85 -5.02
N ALA A 141 3.02 -5.93 -5.48
CA ALA A 141 1.57 -6.06 -5.51
C ALA A 141 0.90 -5.83 -4.15
N PHE A 142 1.50 -6.33 -3.06
CA PHE A 142 0.92 -6.32 -1.72
C PHE A 142 1.61 -5.35 -0.77
N GLN A 143 2.92 -5.16 -0.87
CA GLN A 143 3.62 -4.17 -0.02
C GLN A 143 3.05 -2.77 -0.23
N ARG A 144 2.74 -2.40 -1.48
CA ARG A 144 2.12 -1.10 -1.77
C ARG A 144 0.77 -0.95 -1.06
N LEU A 145 0.00 -2.04 -0.92
CA LEU A 145 -1.31 -2.04 -0.27
C LEU A 145 -1.15 -1.97 1.25
N TRP A 146 -0.20 -2.72 1.81
CA TRP A 146 0.13 -2.62 3.24
C TRP A 146 0.60 -1.22 3.62
N ILE A 147 1.53 -0.61 2.87
CA ILE A 147 1.99 0.77 3.12
C ILE A 147 0.81 1.75 3.06
N ARG A 148 -0.09 1.61 2.08
CA ARG A 148 -1.31 2.43 1.99
C ARG A 148 -2.19 2.25 3.23
N GLY A 149 -2.39 1.01 3.68
CA GLY A 149 -3.19 0.67 4.85
C GLY A 149 -2.65 1.33 6.11
N VAL A 150 -1.40 1.03 6.49
CA VAL A 150 -0.80 1.57 7.73
C VAL A 150 -0.65 3.09 7.71
N THR A 151 -0.48 3.68 6.52
CA THR A 151 -0.36 5.13 6.38
C THR A 151 -1.71 5.84 6.39
N LEU A 152 -2.77 5.29 5.79
CA LEU A 152 -4.08 5.94 5.69
C LEU A 152 -5.07 5.56 6.80
N ASP A 153 -4.71 4.60 7.65
CA ASP A 153 -5.52 4.21 8.81
C ASP A 153 -5.72 5.38 9.79
N LEU A 154 -6.97 5.82 9.98
CA LEU A 154 -7.29 6.88 10.95
C LEU A 154 -7.39 6.38 12.40
N GLY A 155 -7.23 5.08 12.61
CA GLY A 155 -7.28 4.41 13.91
C GLY A 155 -8.71 3.98 14.31
N PRO A 156 -8.82 3.07 15.29
CA PRO A 156 -10.10 2.47 15.72
C PRO A 156 -11.07 3.46 16.36
N GLY A 157 -10.59 4.63 16.81
CA GLY A 157 -11.45 5.69 17.36
C GLY A 157 -12.14 6.57 16.31
N SER A 158 -11.82 6.40 15.02
CA SER A 158 -12.44 7.18 13.93
C SER A 158 -13.78 6.57 13.50
N VAL A 159 -14.78 7.43 13.23
CA VAL A 159 -16.12 7.01 12.77
C VAL A 159 -16.06 6.20 11.47
N ASP A 160 -15.19 6.62 10.56
CA ASP A 160 -14.87 5.88 9.34
C ASP A 160 -13.34 5.78 9.24
N ARG A 161 -12.81 4.73 9.88
CA ARG A 161 -11.37 4.43 10.00
C ARG A 161 -10.67 4.39 8.65
N TRP A 162 -11.34 3.86 7.63
CA TRP A 162 -10.77 3.55 6.32
C TRP A 162 -11.24 4.49 5.21
N GLN A 163 -11.94 5.59 5.54
CA GLN A 163 -12.48 6.52 4.54
C GLN A 163 -11.44 7.02 3.52
N LEU A 164 -10.19 7.25 3.95
CA LEU A 164 -9.14 7.72 3.06
C LEU A 164 -8.72 6.65 2.04
N VAL A 165 -8.74 5.36 2.43
CA VAL A 165 -8.47 4.23 1.52
C VAL A 165 -9.57 4.13 0.46
N HIS A 166 -10.84 4.28 0.86
CA HIS A 166 -11.98 4.16 -0.04
C HIS A 166 -12.25 5.42 -0.89
N ALA A 167 -11.74 6.58 -0.46
CA ALA A 167 -11.93 7.84 -1.18
C ALA A 167 -11.03 7.95 -2.42
N LEU A 168 -9.74 7.65 -2.27
CA LEU A 168 -8.71 7.93 -3.27
C LEU A 168 -8.83 7.04 -4.51
N SER A 169 -8.53 7.60 -5.68
CA SER A 169 -8.28 6.83 -6.90
C SER A 169 -6.88 6.21 -6.91
N GLU A 170 -6.65 5.21 -7.76
CA GLU A 170 -5.32 4.59 -7.93
C GLU A 170 -4.27 5.64 -8.35
N ASP A 171 -4.60 6.55 -9.27
CA ASP A 171 -3.69 7.65 -9.64
C ASP A 171 -3.33 8.52 -8.44
N ALA A 172 -4.29 8.85 -7.58
CA ALA A 172 -4.03 9.64 -6.39
C ALA A 172 -3.13 8.90 -5.40
N MET A 173 -3.36 7.60 -5.21
CA MET A 173 -2.47 6.75 -4.42
C MET A 173 -1.03 6.77 -4.99
N VAL A 174 -0.86 6.61 -6.30
CA VAL A 174 0.46 6.65 -6.95
C VAL A 174 1.15 7.99 -6.73
N GLN A 175 0.42 9.11 -6.81
CA GLN A 175 1.01 10.44 -6.58
C GLN A 175 1.54 10.65 -5.16
N ILE A 176 0.98 9.94 -4.16
CA ILE A 176 1.44 9.99 -2.76
C ILE A 176 2.54 8.94 -2.53
N PHE A 177 2.27 7.68 -2.84
CA PHE A 177 3.01 6.52 -2.33
C PHE A 177 4.25 6.13 -3.14
N GLU A 178 4.33 6.48 -4.43
CA GLU A 178 5.58 6.29 -5.20
C GLU A 178 6.59 7.43 -4.96
N ARG A 179 6.35 8.29 -3.96
CA ARG A 179 7.20 9.44 -3.63
C ARG A 179 7.60 9.41 -2.17
N ALA A 180 8.83 8.96 -1.90
CA ALA A 180 9.36 8.85 -0.53
C ALA A 180 9.24 10.15 0.27
N SER A 181 9.46 11.31 -0.36
CA SER A 181 9.34 12.64 0.28
C SER A 181 7.94 12.99 0.78
N LEU A 182 6.90 12.23 0.39
CA LEU A 182 5.52 12.43 0.81
C LEU A 182 5.01 11.24 1.63
N ALA A 183 5.28 10.03 1.17
CA ALA A 183 4.83 8.80 1.81
C ALA A 183 5.58 8.48 3.12
N GLY A 184 6.81 8.99 3.28
CA GLY A 184 7.63 8.78 4.48
C GLY A 184 7.05 9.42 5.74
N ASP A 185 6.18 10.42 5.59
CA ASP A 185 5.48 11.07 6.68
C ASP A 185 3.98 10.75 6.61
N ARG A 186 3.47 10.01 7.59
CA ARG A 186 2.05 9.60 7.63
C ARG A 186 1.10 10.79 7.75
N LYS A 187 1.51 11.82 8.49
CA LYS A 187 0.72 13.02 8.75
C LYS A 187 0.53 13.82 7.47
N LEU A 188 1.61 14.03 6.73
CA LEU A 188 1.61 14.68 5.42
C LEU A 188 0.80 13.87 4.39
N ALA A 189 1.03 12.56 4.30
CA ALA A 189 0.28 11.69 3.39
C ALA A 189 -1.24 11.73 3.68
N ARG A 190 -1.65 11.65 4.95
CA ARG A 190 -3.05 11.79 5.37
C ARG A 190 -3.61 13.17 5.06
N ALA A 191 -2.86 14.25 5.27
CA ALA A 191 -3.31 15.60 4.93
C ALA A 191 -3.56 15.77 3.42
N ILE A 192 -2.69 15.20 2.57
CA ILE A 192 -2.87 15.18 1.11
C ILE A 192 -4.11 14.36 0.73
N ALA A 193 -4.27 13.17 1.30
CA ALA A 193 -5.44 12.31 1.06
C ALA A 193 -6.76 13.00 1.47
N SER A 194 -6.74 13.67 2.62
CA SER A 194 -7.86 14.43 3.17
C SER A 194 -8.25 15.58 2.25
N ALA A 195 -7.28 16.39 1.83
CA ALA A 195 -7.52 17.50 0.92
C ALA A 195 -8.03 17.03 -0.44
N TRP A 196 -7.54 15.89 -0.94
CA TRP A 196 -8.08 15.24 -2.14
C TRP A 196 -9.56 14.90 -1.95
N MET A 197 -9.92 14.25 -0.84
CA MET A 197 -11.30 13.84 -0.57
C MET A 197 -12.24 15.05 -0.46
N VAL A 198 -11.87 16.06 0.32
CA VAL A 198 -12.64 17.31 0.49
C VAL A 198 -12.81 18.02 -0.85
N THR A 199 -11.74 18.14 -1.63
CA THR A 199 -11.79 18.81 -2.95
C THR A 199 -12.65 18.03 -3.93
N SER A 200 -12.54 16.70 -3.94
CA SER A 200 -13.34 15.83 -4.81
C SER A 200 -14.85 15.96 -4.54
N GLY A 201 -15.26 16.18 -3.29
CA GLY A 201 -16.65 16.43 -2.92
C GLY A 201 -17.19 17.76 -3.47
N ARG A 202 -16.31 18.72 -3.79
CA ARG A 202 -16.70 20.05 -4.31
C ARG A 202 -16.71 20.13 -5.82
N ILE A 203 -15.69 19.57 -6.48
CA ILE A 203 -15.51 19.70 -7.93
C ILE A 203 -15.81 18.41 -8.71
N GLY A 204 -16.14 17.33 -8.01
CA GLY A 204 -16.33 15.99 -8.57
C GLY A 204 -15.02 15.25 -8.84
N ARG A 205 -15.09 13.91 -8.82
CA ARG A 205 -13.91 13.03 -9.02
C ARG A 205 -13.27 13.15 -10.41
N GLY A 206 -14.04 13.46 -11.45
CA GLY A 206 -13.55 13.49 -12.84
C GLY A 206 -12.45 14.53 -13.11
N ARG A 207 -12.34 15.57 -12.27
CA ARG A 207 -11.30 16.61 -12.39
C ARG A 207 -10.11 16.38 -11.46
N MET A 208 -10.18 15.37 -10.59
CA MET A 208 -9.23 15.21 -9.49
C MET A 208 -7.86 14.71 -9.93
N GLU A 209 -7.75 14.05 -11.08
CA GLU A 209 -6.46 13.58 -11.58
C GLU A 209 -5.51 14.74 -11.90
N GLU A 210 -6.00 15.74 -12.64
CA GLU A 210 -5.25 16.97 -12.97
C GLU A 210 -4.94 17.78 -11.71
N VAL A 211 -5.96 17.96 -10.84
CA VAL A 211 -5.80 18.68 -9.58
C VAL A 211 -4.77 18.01 -8.68
N MET A 212 -4.82 16.69 -8.52
CA MET A 212 -3.87 15.94 -7.71
C MET A 212 -2.44 16.09 -8.22
N ARG A 213 -2.23 15.96 -9.53
CA ARG A 213 -0.90 16.11 -10.15
C ARG A 213 -0.34 17.52 -9.94
N ALA A 214 -1.14 18.56 -10.15
CA ALA A 214 -0.70 19.94 -9.96
C ALA A 214 -0.51 20.29 -8.47
N ALA A 215 -1.42 19.88 -7.60
CA ALA A 215 -1.32 20.08 -6.16
C ALA A 215 -0.06 19.40 -5.59
N THR A 216 0.23 18.16 -6.01
CA THR A 216 1.39 17.45 -5.48
C THR A 216 2.72 18.08 -5.91
N LYS A 217 2.80 18.67 -7.11
CA LYS A 217 3.97 19.48 -7.50
C LYS A 217 4.17 20.67 -6.55
N MET A 218 3.09 21.36 -6.19
CA MET A 218 3.13 22.51 -5.28
C MET A 218 3.45 22.10 -3.84
N VAL A 219 2.89 20.98 -3.36
CA VAL A 219 3.20 20.43 -2.03
C VAL A 219 4.68 20.09 -1.93
N ARG A 220 5.23 19.38 -2.92
CA ARG A 220 6.67 19.04 -2.95
C ARG A 220 7.54 20.29 -2.95
N LEU A 221 7.26 21.25 -3.82
CA LEU A 221 8.00 22.52 -3.85
C LEU A 221 7.99 23.23 -2.49
N ARG A 222 6.84 23.23 -1.81
CA ARG A 222 6.70 23.86 -0.49
C ARG A 222 7.45 23.07 0.58
N ASN A 223 7.45 21.73 0.50
CA ASN A 223 8.14 20.84 1.41
C ASN A 223 9.67 21.01 1.40
N GLU A 224 10.25 21.45 0.28
CA GLU A 224 11.68 21.77 0.19
C GLU A 224 12.06 23.07 0.94
N ILE A 225 11.09 23.96 1.19
CA ILE A 225 11.32 25.25 1.85
C ILE A 225 10.94 25.18 3.33
N ILE A 226 9.85 24.50 3.63
CA ILE A 226 9.30 24.30 4.97
C ILE A 226 9.04 22.82 5.12
N ASP A 227 9.58 22.21 6.16
CA ASP A 227 9.20 20.83 6.51
C ASP A 227 7.71 20.79 6.89
N LEU A 228 6.87 20.31 5.97
CA LEU A 228 5.43 20.28 6.16
C LEU A 228 5.03 19.21 7.19
N GLY A 229 5.82 18.17 7.36
CA GLY A 229 5.56 17.10 8.33
C GLY A 229 5.58 17.59 9.78
N GLU A 230 6.49 18.52 10.06
CA GLU A 230 6.70 19.13 11.39
C GLU A 230 5.65 20.19 11.77
N LEU A 231 4.84 20.67 10.81
CA LEU A 231 3.78 21.63 11.11
C LEU A 231 2.71 21.01 12.02
N GLU A 232 2.15 21.79 12.93
CA GLU A 232 0.99 21.37 13.74
C GLU A 232 -0.16 20.89 12.84
N GLN A 233 -0.92 19.87 13.28
CA GLN A 233 -1.89 19.16 12.44
C GLN A 233 -2.92 20.09 11.80
N SER A 234 -3.48 21.05 12.53
CA SER A 234 -4.45 21.99 11.98
C SER A 234 -3.83 22.93 10.93
N VAL A 235 -2.58 23.36 11.15
CA VAL A 235 -1.82 24.18 10.19
C VAL A 235 -1.50 23.39 8.93
N LEU A 236 -1.00 22.16 9.06
CA LEU A 236 -0.72 21.27 7.94
C LEU A 236 -1.96 21.04 7.08
N THR A 237 -3.08 20.65 7.69
CA THR A 237 -4.35 20.43 6.97
C THR A 237 -4.74 21.67 6.18
N ARG A 238 -4.72 22.85 6.82
CA ARG A 238 -5.05 24.11 6.15
C ARG A 238 -4.13 24.43 4.98
N GLU A 239 -2.83 24.22 5.13
CA GLU A 239 -1.84 24.49 4.09
C GLU A 239 -2.02 23.59 2.87
N ILE A 240 -2.28 22.29 3.09
CA ILE A 240 -2.52 21.35 2.00
C ILE A 240 -3.85 21.63 1.31
N GLU A 241 -4.94 21.86 2.06
CA GLU A 241 -6.25 22.22 1.48
C GLU A 241 -6.16 23.49 0.64
N LYS A 242 -5.45 24.52 1.11
CA LYS A 242 -5.24 25.76 0.36
C LYS A 242 -4.55 25.51 -0.99
N ILE A 243 -3.60 24.58 -1.05
CA ILE A 243 -2.94 24.20 -2.31
C ILE A 243 -3.96 23.54 -3.25
N PHE A 244 -4.72 22.56 -2.75
CA PHE A 244 -5.72 21.85 -3.56
C PHE A 244 -6.81 22.79 -4.07
N PHE A 245 -7.38 23.65 -3.23
CA PHE A 245 -8.41 24.61 -3.62
C PHE A 245 -7.91 25.63 -4.62
N ARG A 246 -6.69 26.14 -4.44
CA ARG A 246 -6.06 27.04 -5.42
C ARG A 246 -5.93 26.38 -6.79
N VAL A 247 -5.44 25.15 -6.82
CA VAL A 247 -5.27 24.38 -8.08
C VAL A 247 -6.63 24.03 -8.70
N ALA A 248 -7.64 23.74 -7.89
CA ALA A 248 -8.99 23.44 -8.33
C ALA A 248 -9.77 24.67 -8.83
N GLY A 249 -9.26 25.88 -8.61
CA GLY A 249 -9.95 27.13 -8.92
C GLY A 249 -11.13 27.41 -7.98
N VAL A 250 -11.08 26.90 -6.75
CA VAL A 250 -12.11 27.14 -5.72
C VAL A 250 -11.76 28.43 -4.98
N THR A 251 -12.61 29.45 -5.12
CA THR A 251 -12.39 30.83 -4.62
C THR A 251 -12.99 31.12 -3.25
N ASP A 252 -13.64 30.16 -2.59
CA ASP A 252 -14.29 30.40 -1.30
C ASP A 252 -13.28 30.44 -0.13
N ASP A 253 -13.29 31.55 0.61
CA ASP A 253 -12.66 31.71 1.93
C ASP A 253 -13.43 30.88 2.96
N LEU A 254 -13.23 29.56 2.94
CA LEU A 254 -13.80 28.66 3.93
C LEU A 254 -12.79 28.32 5.01
N PRO A 255 -13.24 28.15 6.27
CA PRO A 255 -12.41 27.58 7.31
C PRO A 255 -11.95 26.18 6.86
N ALA A 256 -10.68 25.87 7.12
CA ALA A 256 -10.12 24.56 6.83
C ALA A 256 -11.00 23.46 7.44
N SER A 257 -11.09 22.31 6.77
CA SER A 257 -11.79 21.17 7.36
C SER A 257 -11.11 20.83 8.69
N ARG A 258 -11.92 20.41 9.67
CA ARG A 258 -11.34 19.95 10.93
C ARG A 258 -10.39 18.78 10.62
N PRO A 259 -9.21 18.74 11.25
CA PRO A 259 -8.36 17.56 11.14
C PRO A 259 -9.14 16.30 11.49
N PHE A 260 -8.88 15.20 10.78
CA PHE A 260 -9.32 13.90 11.27
C PHE A 260 -8.69 13.69 12.64
N ALA A 261 -9.50 13.43 13.65
CA ALA A 261 -9.02 13.08 14.97
C ALA A 261 -8.22 11.79 14.82
N THR A 262 -6.90 11.87 14.93
CA THR A 262 -6.06 10.70 15.13
C THR A 262 -6.11 10.37 16.61
N ALA A 263 -6.34 9.10 16.97
CA ALA A 263 -5.98 8.65 18.31
C ALA A 263 -4.51 9.03 18.53
N GLU A 264 -4.24 9.77 19.60
CA GLU A 264 -2.90 10.21 19.98
C GLU A 264 -1.94 9.01 19.92
N SER A 265 -0.88 9.16 19.12
CA SER A 265 0.24 8.21 19.04
C SER A 265 1.24 8.47 20.14
#